data_AF-A0AB35WDP4-F1
#
_entry.id   AF-A0AB35WDP4-F1
#
_cell.length_a   1.000
_cell.length_b   1.000
_cell.length_c   1.000
_cell.angle_alpha   90.00
_cell.angle_beta   90.00
_cell.angle_gamma   90.00
#
_symmetry.space_group_name_H-M   'P 1'
#
loop_
_entity.id
_entity.type
_entity.pdbx_description
1 polymer ?
#
loop_
_entity_poly.entity_id
_entity_poly.type
_entity_poly.pdbx_seq_one_letter_code
_entity_poly.pdbx_strand_id
1 'polypeptide(L)'
;MTVPFSRVPNNLRPPLFYVEFDNSMANTATATQRTLLIGQMLTAGTAAENIPVKVSSANSVGELTGKGSLLHGMMAAYLKNDTAAEIWILPLADDSGSMVAAKGSIKIASQASETGVISLYLAGTRVQLTVLATDTPAQIAAALTAAIAKKTDLPVTAAVKSDATDTIELTAKNAGLLGNGIDIRLNYLGTQGGEVTPAGLTLTVTAMTGGAGAPDFVDALGNLQDKTFDFIINPYDDTASLDAMKVFLNDASGRWAWDKQLYGHAFGTTSGTYAELGTKGETRNNQHETLLGVYRSPTPRYIWSAAVVGAIAPSLRNDPGRPLQSLPVYGVLAPDLQDRFELTERNNLLYSGISTYTVADDGTVNVENIITTYQKNSYGDEDDSYLQVETLFSLMFVTRYLRTAVTSKFGRMKLAADGTRFAPGQPIVTPNIIKADQIAEYQTLVFNGYAQDAEAFAKNIIVEQNASNPNRVDVLWPGTLINQLRIFALLNQFRLQAQSTDTGA
;
A
#
# COMPACT_ATOMS: atom_id res chain seq x y z
N MET A 1 34.12 38.62 4.20
CA MET A 1 33.65 37.54 3.30
C MET A 1 33.67 38.07 1.89
N THR A 2 34.35 37.40 0.97
CA THR A 2 34.25 37.63 -0.49
C THR A 2 33.21 36.68 -1.06
N VAL A 3 32.22 37.21 -1.78
CA VAL A 3 31.20 36.41 -2.48
C VAL A 3 31.80 35.94 -3.81
N PRO A 4 31.88 34.63 -4.06
CA PRO A 4 32.43 34.13 -5.31
C PRO A 4 31.42 34.09 -6.43
N PHE A 5 31.90 34.37 -7.65
CA PHE A 5 31.11 34.30 -8.86
C PHE A 5 31.52 33.10 -9.71
N SER A 6 30.55 32.28 -10.11
CA SER A 6 30.78 31.09 -10.96
C SER A 6 30.74 31.41 -12.46
N ARG A 7 30.00 32.45 -12.84
CA ARG A 7 29.74 32.79 -14.25
C ARG A 7 30.21 34.19 -14.63
N VAL A 8 30.25 35.13 -13.67
CA VAL A 8 30.77 36.48 -13.92
C VAL A 8 32.31 36.42 -13.99
N PRO A 9 32.94 36.64 -15.15
CA PRO A 9 34.40 36.49 -15.28
C PRO A 9 35.16 37.66 -14.62
N ASN A 10 36.29 37.35 -13.97
CA ASN A 10 37.14 38.35 -13.30
C ASN A 10 37.78 39.39 -14.25
N ASN A 11 37.81 39.14 -15.56
CA ASN A 11 38.44 40.02 -16.56
C ASN A 11 37.46 40.92 -17.33
N LEU A 12 36.24 41.11 -16.82
CA LEU A 12 35.24 42.02 -17.41
C LEU A 12 35.69 43.49 -17.35
N ARG A 13 35.67 44.16 -18.50
CA ARG A 13 35.94 45.60 -18.68
C ARG A 13 34.69 46.48 -18.92
N PRO A 14 33.60 45.98 -19.52
CA PRO A 14 32.40 46.81 -19.67
C PRO A 14 31.73 47.08 -18.30
N PRO A 15 31.17 48.29 -18.08
CA PRO A 15 30.71 48.73 -16.76
C PRO A 15 29.23 48.43 -16.47
N LEU A 16 28.85 48.66 -15.20
CA LEU A 16 27.50 48.89 -14.64
C LEU A 16 26.87 47.76 -13.81
N PHE A 17 26.32 46.70 -14.40
CA PHE A 17 25.55 45.70 -13.63
C PHE A 17 25.65 44.30 -14.25
N TYR A 18 26.03 43.33 -13.43
CA TYR A 18 26.07 41.91 -13.77
C TYR A 18 25.49 41.11 -12.62
N VAL A 19 24.68 40.10 -12.95
CA VAL A 19 24.03 39.21 -11.98
C VAL A 19 24.31 37.77 -12.37
N GLU A 20 24.52 36.90 -11.39
CA GLU A 20 24.40 35.46 -11.59
C GLU A 20 23.33 34.91 -10.67
N PHE A 21 22.53 33.99 -11.21
CA PHE A 21 21.51 33.27 -10.45
C PHE A 21 22.11 31.95 -9.97
N ASP A 22 22.20 31.82 -8.65
CA ASP A 22 22.49 30.57 -7.95
C ASP A 22 21.21 30.08 -7.27
N ASN A 23 20.81 28.84 -7.57
CA ASN A 23 19.62 28.21 -7.02
C ASN A 23 19.94 27.21 -5.89
N SER A 24 21.20 27.10 -5.47
CA SER A 24 21.68 26.16 -4.43
C SER A 24 20.90 26.25 -3.11
N MET A 25 20.35 27.44 -2.79
CA MET A 25 19.56 27.72 -1.58
C MET A 25 18.06 27.93 -1.84
N ALA A 26 17.58 27.74 -3.08
CA ALA A 26 16.20 28.05 -3.47
C ALA A 26 15.29 26.82 -3.61
N ASN A 27 15.85 25.60 -3.53
CA ASN A 27 15.09 24.38 -3.76
C ASN A 27 14.22 24.01 -2.55
N THR A 28 12.90 24.06 -2.72
CA THR A 28 11.90 23.61 -1.75
C THR A 28 11.01 22.49 -2.29
N ALA A 29 11.34 21.95 -3.47
CA ALA A 29 10.53 20.94 -4.12
C ALA A 29 10.57 19.61 -3.35
N THR A 30 9.40 19.02 -3.10
CA THR A 30 9.28 17.66 -2.58
C THR A 30 9.11 16.67 -3.73
N ALA A 31 9.74 15.50 -3.61
CA ALA A 31 9.58 14.45 -4.60
C ALA A 31 8.12 13.95 -4.61
N THR A 32 7.50 13.90 -5.79
CA THR A 32 6.17 13.33 -5.94
C THR A 32 6.20 11.85 -5.58
N GLN A 33 5.52 11.48 -4.50
CA GLN A 33 5.37 10.08 -4.11
C GLN A 33 4.26 9.42 -4.93
N ARG A 34 4.60 8.38 -5.67
CA ARG A 34 3.71 7.75 -6.66
C ARG A 34 3.13 6.44 -6.13
N THR A 35 1.89 6.17 -6.53
CA THR A 35 1.24 4.89 -6.29
C THR A 35 1.24 4.06 -7.57
N LEU A 36 1.58 2.77 -7.47
CA LEU A 36 1.48 1.78 -8.53
C LEU A 36 0.43 0.73 -8.18
N LEU A 37 -0.55 0.52 -9.06
CA LEU A 37 -1.51 -0.58 -8.99
C LEU A 37 -1.06 -1.67 -9.98
N ILE A 38 -0.66 -2.83 -9.47
CA ILE A 38 -0.36 -4.00 -10.31
C ILE A 38 -1.61 -4.87 -10.38
N GLY A 39 -1.98 -5.34 -11.58
CA GLY A 39 -3.11 -6.25 -11.70
C GLY A 39 -3.53 -6.53 -13.12
N GLN A 40 -4.46 -7.46 -13.27
CA GLN A 40 -4.91 -7.89 -14.60
C GLN A 40 -5.85 -6.88 -15.26
N MET A 41 -5.73 -6.81 -16.58
CA MET A 41 -6.68 -6.22 -17.51
C MET A 41 -7.47 -7.31 -18.24
N LEU A 42 -8.56 -6.93 -18.89
CA LEU A 42 -9.37 -7.79 -19.76
C LEU A 42 -8.95 -7.57 -21.21
N THR A 43 -9.23 -8.55 -22.07
CA THR A 43 -9.02 -8.47 -23.52
C THR A 43 -9.79 -7.32 -24.20
N ALA A 44 -10.87 -6.85 -23.57
CA ALA A 44 -11.63 -5.68 -24.01
C ALA A 44 -10.95 -4.33 -23.67
N GLY A 45 -9.87 -4.34 -22.88
CA GLY A 45 -9.07 -3.16 -22.57
C GLY A 45 -8.19 -2.72 -23.75
N THR A 46 -7.76 -1.46 -23.73
CA THR A 46 -6.94 -0.83 -24.78
C THR A 46 -5.50 -0.52 -24.34
N ALA A 47 -5.18 -0.68 -23.06
CA ALA A 47 -3.82 -0.49 -22.57
C ALA A 47 -2.86 -1.54 -23.13
N ALA A 48 -1.60 -1.14 -23.32
CA ALA A 48 -0.54 -2.09 -23.62
C ALA A 48 -0.20 -2.89 -22.36
N GLU A 49 -0.19 -4.21 -22.50
CA GLU A 49 0.25 -5.13 -21.46
C GLU A 49 1.69 -4.83 -21.02
N ASN A 50 1.99 -5.01 -19.74
CA ASN A 50 3.31 -4.89 -19.12
C ASN A 50 3.94 -3.49 -19.22
N ILE A 51 3.19 -2.47 -19.66
CA ILE A 51 3.65 -1.09 -19.78
C ILE A 51 2.92 -0.22 -18.75
N PRO A 52 3.64 0.50 -17.87
CA PRO A 52 3.00 1.34 -16.87
C PRO A 52 2.31 2.56 -17.50
N VAL A 53 1.08 2.85 -17.07
CA VAL A 53 0.26 3.97 -17.58
C VAL A 53 -0.18 4.86 -16.42
N LYS A 54 0.06 6.17 -16.53
CA LYS A 54 -0.45 7.17 -15.57
C LYS A 54 -1.94 7.36 -15.77
N VAL A 55 -2.70 7.33 -14.68
CA VAL A 55 -4.17 7.42 -14.70
C VAL A 55 -4.67 8.34 -13.58
N SER A 56 -5.92 8.81 -13.72
CA SER A 56 -6.51 9.75 -12.76
C SER A 56 -7.98 9.47 -12.41
N SER A 57 -8.64 8.51 -13.08
CA SER A 57 -10.02 8.18 -12.80
C SER A 57 -10.30 6.68 -12.96
N ALA A 58 -11.25 6.16 -12.17
CA ALA A 58 -11.69 4.77 -12.30
C ALA A 58 -12.30 4.49 -13.69
N ASN A 59 -13.10 5.42 -14.23
CA ASN A 59 -13.70 5.26 -15.55
C ASN A 59 -12.65 5.11 -16.66
N SER A 60 -11.61 5.94 -16.65
CA SER A 60 -10.49 5.84 -17.61
C SER A 60 -9.74 4.52 -17.45
N VAL A 61 -9.54 4.04 -16.21
CA VAL A 61 -8.96 2.70 -15.99
C VAL A 61 -9.88 1.61 -16.52
N GLY A 62 -11.19 1.73 -16.38
CA GLY A 62 -12.17 0.80 -16.95
C GLY A 62 -12.16 0.76 -18.48
N GLU A 63 -11.88 1.87 -19.16
CA GLU A 63 -11.70 1.92 -20.62
C GLU A 63 -10.34 1.32 -21.05
N LEU A 64 -9.28 1.61 -20.29
CA LEU A 64 -7.93 1.12 -20.56
C LEU A 64 -7.78 -0.38 -20.28
N THR A 65 -8.42 -0.88 -19.22
CA THR A 65 -8.22 -2.25 -18.73
C THR A 65 -9.45 -3.14 -18.89
N GLY A 66 -10.56 -2.61 -19.40
CA GLY A 66 -11.85 -3.28 -19.45
C GLY A 66 -12.64 -3.16 -18.15
N LYS A 67 -13.94 -2.84 -18.26
CA LYS A 67 -14.80 -2.64 -17.08
C LYS A 67 -15.00 -3.94 -16.29
N GLY A 68 -14.72 -3.85 -15.01
CA GLY A 68 -14.76 -4.97 -14.07
C GLY A 68 -13.51 -5.85 -14.10
N SER A 69 -12.42 -5.37 -14.71
CA SER A 69 -11.09 -5.94 -14.48
C SER A 69 -10.67 -5.78 -13.02
N LEU A 70 -9.64 -6.53 -12.60
CA LEU A 70 -9.01 -6.34 -11.29
C LEU A 70 -8.52 -4.89 -11.11
N LEU A 71 -7.78 -4.36 -12.09
CA LEU A 71 -7.28 -2.98 -12.04
C LEU A 71 -8.40 -1.93 -11.93
N HIS A 72 -9.53 -2.15 -12.62
CA HIS A 72 -10.68 -1.26 -12.51
C HIS A 72 -11.25 -1.23 -11.09
N GLY A 73 -11.46 -2.40 -10.49
CA GLY A 73 -11.95 -2.50 -9.11
C GLY A 73 -10.97 -1.91 -8.09
N MET A 74 -9.67 -2.15 -8.27
CA MET A 74 -8.61 -1.60 -7.43
C MET A 74 -8.57 -0.08 -7.50
N MET A 75 -8.59 0.50 -8.70
CA MET A 75 -8.60 1.96 -8.89
C MET A 75 -9.83 2.60 -8.22
N ALA A 76 -11.01 2.01 -8.41
CA ALA A 76 -12.25 2.51 -7.84
C ALA A 76 -12.22 2.50 -6.30
N ALA A 77 -11.57 1.52 -5.68
CA ALA A 77 -11.44 1.44 -4.23
C ALA A 77 -10.34 2.36 -3.68
N TYR A 78 -9.21 2.48 -4.37
CA TYR A 78 -8.14 3.41 -4.02
C TYR A 78 -8.66 4.86 -3.96
N LEU A 79 -9.36 5.31 -5.01
CA LEU A 79 -9.87 6.68 -5.12
C LEU A 79 -10.94 7.04 -4.10
N LYS A 80 -11.54 6.07 -3.38
CA LYS A 80 -12.45 6.38 -2.26
C LYS A 80 -11.71 6.92 -1.04
N ASN A 81 -10.40 6.72 -0.97
CA ASN A 81 -9.56 7.11 0.15
C ASN A 81 -8.57 8.22 -0.23
N ASP A 82 -8.05 8.17 -1.47
CA ASP A 82 -7.03 9.10 -1.93
C ASP A 82 -7.30 9.58 -3.35
N THR A 83 -7.78 10.82 -3.45
CA THR A 83 -8.17 11.46 -4.71
C THR A 83 -7.08 12.34 -5.32
N ALA A 84 -5.99 12.61 -4.59
CA ALA A 84 -4.97 13.58 -4.98
C ALA A 84 -3.65 12.95 -5.44
N ALA A 85 -3.49 11.64 -5.27
CA ALA A 85 -2.25 10.94 -5.66
C ALA A 85 -1.99 10.93 -7.17
N GLU A 86 -0.69 10.90 -7.50
CA GLU A 86 -0.26 10.45 -8.81
C GLU A 86 -0.29 8.91 -8.85
N ILE A 87 -1.26 8.36 -9.59
CA ILE A 87 -1.51 6.92 -9.69
C ILE A 87 -1.07 6.41 -11.06
N TRP A 88 -0.41 5.26 -11.04
CA TRP A 88 -0.05 4.49 -12.22
C TRP A 88 -0.64 3.09 -12.11
N ILE A 89 -1.05 2.53 -13.24
CA ILE A 89 -1.42 1.12 -13.36
C ILE A 89 -0.31 0.37 -14.11
N LEU A 90 -0.07 -0.88 -13.73
CA LEU A 90 0.73 -1.84 -14.49
C LEU A 90 -0.22 -2.96 -14.98
N PRO A 91 -0.73 -2.85 -16.22
CA PRO A 91 -1.67 -3.81 -16.79
C PRO A 91 -0.99 -5.14 -17.10
N LEU A 92 -1.53 -6.22 -16.55
CA LEU A 92 -1.10 -7.59 -16.84
C LEU A 92 -2.20 -8.32 -17.64
N ALA A 93 -1.83 -9.16 -18.60
CA ALA A 93 -2.82 -9.99 -19.29
C ALA A 93 -3.06 -11.29 -18.51
N ASP A 94 -4.22 -11.90 -18.77
CA ASP A 94 -4.47 -13.27 -18.36
C ASP A 94 -3.70 -14.22 -19.30
N ASP A 95 -2.89 -15.12 -18.74
CA ASP A 95 -2.27 -16.17 -19.54
C ASP A 95 -3.26 -17.31 -19.79
N SER A 96 -3.79 -17.38 -21.01
CA SER A 96 -4.74 -18.40 -21.45
C SER A 96 -4.23 -19.85 -21.35
N GLY A 97 -2.91 -20.07 -21.26
CA GLY A 97 -2.31 -21.40 -21.18
C GLY A 97 -2.13 -21.93 -19.75
N SER A 98 -1.98 -21.03 -18.77
CA SER A 98 -1.64 -21.39 -17.38
C SER A 98 -2.66 -20.92 -16.34
N MET A 99 -3.61 -20.05 -16.73
CA MET A 99 -4.59 -19.46 -15.83
C MET A 99 -6.02 -19.92 -16.15
N VAL A 100 -6.78 -20.21 -15.10
CA VAL A 100 -8.18 -20.64 -15.19
C VAL A 100 -9.07 -19.67 -14.44
N ALA A 101 -10.21 -19.29 -15.03
CA ALA A 101 -11.21 -18.46 -14.36
C ALA A 101 -12.02 -19.25 -13.34
N ALA A 102 -12.16 -18.69 -12.14
CA ALA A 102 -13.03 -19.26 -11.12
C ALA A 102 -14.49 -19.22 -11.56
N LYS A 103 -15.24 -20.24 -11.14
CA LYS A 103 -16.68 -20.36 -11.39
C LYS A 103 -17.43 -20.60 -10.10
N GLY A 104 -18.65 -20.08 -10.03
CA GLY A 104 -19.61 -20.28 -8.97
C GLY A 104 -21.02 -20.33 -9.55
N SER A 105 -22.03 -20.55 -8.73
CA SER A 105 -23.41 -20.56 -9.23
C SER A 105 -24.44 -20.13 -8.20
N ILE A 106 -25.59 -19.68 -8.70
CA ILE A 106 -26.78 -19.37 -7.92
C ILE A 106 -27.93 -20.19 -8.50
N LYS A 107 -28.45 -21.14 -7.72
CA LYS A 107 -29.62 -21.94 -8.10
C LYS A 107 -30.87 -21.39 -7.42
N ILE A 108 -31.91 -21.13 -8.19
CA ILE A 108 -33.22 -20.69 -7.70
C ILE A 108 -34.06 -21.95 -7.50
N ALA A 109 -34.12 -22.45 -6.26
CA ALA A 109 -34.66 -23.78 -5.97
C ALA A 109 -36.18 -23.83 -5.82
N SER A 110 -36.82 -22.69 -5.52
CA SER A 110 -38.27 -22.59 -5.37
C SER A 110 -38.79 -21.25 -5.88
N GLN A 111 -40.11 -21.13 -6.02
CA GLN A 111 -40.80 -19.89 -6.35
C GLN A 111 -41.12 -19.10 -5.07
N ALA A 112 -41.16 -17.77 -5.15
CA ALA A 112 -41.60 -16.93 -4.04
C ALA A 112 -43.11 -17.09 -3.79
N SER A 113 -43.54 -17.12 -2.53
CA SER A 113 -44.96 -17.12 -2.16
C SER A 113 -45.57 -15.72 -2.14
N GLU A 114 -44.73 -14.68 -2.07
CA GLU A 114 -45.12 -13.28 -1.98
C GLU A 114 -44.15 -12.40 -2.77
N THR A 115 -44.60 -11.19 -3.13
CA THR A 115 -43.72 -10.21 -3.76
C THR A 115 -42.67 -9.70 -2.78
N GLY A 116 -41.41 -9.66 -3.20
CA GLY A 116 -40.32 -9.11 -2.40
C GLY A 116 -39.10 -8.76 -3.25
N VAL A 117 -37.98 -8.46 -2.60
CA VAL A 117 -36.74 -8.04 -3.26
C VAL A 117 -35.58 -8.95 -2.85
N ILE A 118 -34.92 -9.55 -3.82
CA ILE A 118 -33.64 -10.24 -3.60
C ILE A 118 -32.55 -9.17 -3.42
N SER A 119 -31.76 -9.25 -2.35
CA SER A 119 -30.54 -8.46 -2.15
C SER A 119 -29.31 -9.36 -2.29
N LEU A 120 -28.78 -9.46 -3.51
CA LEU A 120 -27.58 -10.24 -3.82
C LEU A 120 -26.34 -9.34 -3.73
N TYR A 121 -25.28 -9.83 -3.12
CA TYR A 121 -23.98 -9.18 -3.10
C TYR A 121 -22.98 -10.02 -3.89
N LEU A 122 -22.32 -9.39 -4.85
CA LEU A 122 -21.24 -9.96 -5.65
C LEU A 122 -20.01 -9.09 -5.46
N ALA A 123 -18.94 -9.65 -4.89
CA ALA A 123 -17.73 -8.89 -4.53
C ALA A 123 -18.05 -7.62 -3.70
N GLY A 124 -19.03 -7.70 -2.81
CA GLY A 124 -19.48 -6.58 -1.96
C GLY A 124 -20.34 -5.53 -2.67
N THR A 125 -20.67 -5.72 -3.95
CA THR A 125 -21.59 -4.83 -4.69
C THR A 125 -23.00 -5.40 -4.68
N ARG A 126 -23.97 -4.59 -4.24
CA ARG A 126 -25.38 -4.97 -4.16
C ARG A 126 -26.06 -4.96 -5.54
N VAL A 127 -26.74 -6.06 -5.86
CA VAL A 127 -27.62 -6.26 -7.01
C VAL A 127 -29.00 -6.59 -6.47
N GLN A 128 -29.99 -5.76 -6.81
CA GLN A 128 -31.37 -5.93 -6.37
C GLN A 128 -32.26 -6.38 -7.52
N LEU A 129 -33.18 -7.29 -7.22
CA LEU A 129 -34.22 -7.74 -8.15
C LEU A 129 -35.54 -7.88 -7.39
N THR A 130 -36.58 -7.20 -7.86
CA THR A 130 -37.95 -7.45 -7.42
C THR A 130 -38.44 -8.77 -8.02
N VAL A 131 -38.98 -9.63 -7.18
CA VAL A 131 -39.57 -10.92 -7.54
C VAL A 131 -41.05 -10.90 -7.17
N LEU A 132 -41.91 -11.30 -8.09
CA LEU A 132 -43.34 -11.47 -7.87
C LEU A 132 -43.66 -12.92 -7.48
N ALA A 133 -44.77 -13.11 -6.77
CA ALA A 133 -45.26 -14.45 -6.43
C ALA A 133 -45.55 -15.33 -7.68
N THR A 134 -45.71 -14.73 -8.87
CA THR A 134 -45.95 -15.43 -10.14
C THR A 134 -44.68 -15.77 -10.91
N ASP A 135 -43.51 -15.26 -10.51
CA ASP A 135 -42.27 -15.47 -11.25
C ASP A 135 -41.75 -16.89 -11.02
N THR A 136 -41.61 -17.65 -12.11
CA THR A 136 -41.00 -18.98 -12.07
C THR A 136 -39.49 -18.89 -11.79
N PRO A 137 -38.86 -19.94 -11.25
CA PRO A 137 -37.42 -19.97 -11.04
C PRO A 137 -36.58 -19.59 -12.28
N ALA A 138 -37.01 -20.02 -13.46
CA ALA A 138 -36.34 -19.67 -14.72
C ALA A 138 -36.46 -18.18 -15.08
N GLN A 139 -37.62 -17.57 -14.83
CA GLN A 139 -37.82 -16.12 -15.03
C GLN A 139 -36.97 -15.31 -14.05
N ILE A 140 -36.90 -15.73 -12.78
CA ILE A 140 -36.04 -15.10 -11.77
C ILE A 140 -34.58 -15.21 -12.18
N ALA A 141 -34.13 -16.40 -12.62
CA ALA A 141 -32.75 -16.62 -13.07
C ALA A 141 -32.37 -15.73 -14.26
N ALA A 142 -33.25 -15.62 -15.26
CA ALA A 142 -33.04 -14.74 -16.41
C ALA A 142 -33.01 -13.25 -16.02
N ALA A 143 -33.95 -12.82 -15.18
CA ALA A 143 -34.03 -11.43 -14.71
C ALA A 143 -32.83 -11.04 -13.84
N LEU A 144 -32.37 -11.93 -12.97
CA LEU A 144 -31.19 -11.71 -12.13
C LEU A 144 -29.91 -11.66 -12.96
N THR A 145 -29.78 -12.53 -13.96
CA THR A 145 -28.67 -12.49 -14.94
C THR A 145 -28.63 -11.14 -15.66
N ALA A 146 -29.77 -10.64 -16.11
CA ALA A 146 -29.87 -9.32 -16.75
C ALA A 146 -29.56 -8.16 -15.78
N ALA A 147 -29.95 -8.26 -14.51
CA ALA A 147 -29.62 -7.28 -13.48
C ALA A 147 -28.11 -7.22 -13.20
N ILE A 148 -27.45 -8.39 -13.15
CA ILE A 148 -25.99 -8.49 -13.02
C ILE A 148 -25.30 -7.87 -14.24
N ALA A 149 -25.74 -8.18 -15.46
CA ALA A 149 -25.14 -7.66 -16.68
C ALA A 149 -25.20 -6.12 -16.81
N LYS A 150 -26.21 -5.47 -16.21
CA LYS A 150 -26.31 -3.99 -16.15
C LYS A 150 -25.23 -3.35 -15.26
N LYS A 151 -24.66 -4.09 -14.31
CA LYS A 151 -23.58 -3.63 -13.43
C LYS A 151 -22.24 -4.01 -14.07
N THR A 152 -21.83 -3.25 -15.07
CA THR A 152 -20.62 -3.50 -15.87
C THR A 152 -19.33 -3.59 -15.06
N ASP A 153 -19.32 -3.02 -13.86
CA ASP A 153 -18.13 -2.90 -13.01
C ASP A 153 -17.90 -4.14 -12.14
N LEU A 154 -18.85 -5.08 -12.10
CA LEU A 154 -18.69 -6.34 -11.39
C LEU A 154 -17.54 -7.17 -11.98
N PRO A 155 -16.79 -7.90 -11.14
CA PRO A 155 -15.67 -8.74 -11.57
C PRO A 155 -16.10 -10.11 -12.11
N VAL A 156 -17.40 -10.32 -12.33
CA VAL A 156 -17.98 -11.57 -12.82
C VAL A 156 -18.90 -11.31 -14.00
N THR A 157 -19.02 -12.31 -14.87
CA THR A 157 -20.10 -12.43 -15.85
C THR A 157 -21.08 -13.49 -15.37
N ALA A 158 -22.38 -13.26 -15.62
CA ALA A 158 -23.45 -14.20 -15.30
C ALA A 158 -24.09 -14.76 -16.58
N ALA A 159 -24.38 -16.05 -16.60
CA ALA A 159 -25.16 -16.69 -17.65
C ALA A 159 -26.06 -17.77 -17.05
N VAL A 160 -27.28 -17.93 -17.56
CA VAL A 160 -28.13 -19.08 -17.20
C VAL A 160 -27.51 -20.34 -17.82
N LYS A 161 -27.40 -21.41 -17.05
CA LYS A 161 -26.83 -22.68 -17.53
C LYS A 161 -27.70 -23.27 -18.64
N SER A 162 -27.06 -23.80 -19.68
CA SER A 162 -27.76 -24.42 -20.82
C SER A 162 -28.53 -25.68 -20.45
N ASP A 163 -28.07 -26.40 -19.43
CA ASP A 163 -28.64 -27.66 -18.92
C ASP A 163 -29.53 -27.48 -17.68
N ALA A 164 -29.63 -26.26 -17.13
CA ALA A 164 -30.43 -25.94 -15.94
C ALA A 164 -30.92 -24.48 -15.97
N THR A 165 -32.16 -24.27 -16.44
CA THR A 165 -32.74 -22.91 -16.63
C THR A 165 -33.03 -22.17 -15.32
N ASP A 166 -33.01 -22.85 -14.19
CA ASP A 166 -33.15 -22.31 -12.83
C ASP A 166 -31.80 -21.94 -12.17
N THR A 167 -30.69 -22.11 -12.89
CA THR A 167 -29.34 -21.97 -12.35
C THR A 167 -28.53 -20.96 -13.15
N ILE A 168 -27.95 -19.99 -12.44
CA ILE A 168 -27.04 -18.98 -12.99
C ILE A 168 -25.60 -19.44 -12.71
N GLU A 169 -24.78 -19.57 -13.74
CA GLU A 169 -23.33 -19.70 -13.63
C GLU A 169 -22.69 -18.31 -13.60
N LEU A 170 -21.83 -18.11 -12.61
CA LEU A 170 -20.98 -16.93 -12.47
C LEU A 170 -19.56 -17.33 -12.85
N THR A 171 -18.93 -16.57 -13.73
CA THR A 171 -17.54 -16.77 -14.14
C THR A 171 -16.76 -15.48 -13.84
N ALA A 172 -15.60 -15.61 -13.18
CA ALA A 172 -14.71 -14.48 -12.96
C ALA A 172 -14.24 -13.90 -14.31
N LYS A 173 -14.26 -12.58 -14.44
CA LYS A 173 -13.84 -11.89 -15.68
C LYS A 173 -12.35 -12.08 -15.95
N ASN A 174 -11.53 -11.99 -14.90
CA ASN A 174 -10.12 -12.31 -14.94
C ASN A 174 -9.89 -13.75 -14.44
N ALA A 175 -9.01 -14.48 -15.13
CA ALA A 175 -8.52 -15.78 -14.71
C ALA A 175 -7.60 -15.68 -13.48
N GLY A 176 -7.36 -16.79 -12.78
CA GLY A 176 -6.41 -16.87 -11.68
C GLY A 176 -7.02 -17.13 -10.31
N LEU A 177 -6.13 -17.34 -9.33
CA LEU A 177 -6.47 -17.66 -7.93
C LEU A 177 -7.35 -16.58 -7.27
N LEU A 178 -7.20 -15.32 -7.67
CA LEU A 178 -7.97 -14.20 -7.11
C LEU A 178 -9.48 -14.33 -7.33
N GLY A 179 -9.90 -15.03 -8.40
CA GLY A 179 -11.31 -15.27 -8.68
C GLY A 179 -12.02 -16.12 -7.62
N ASN A 180 -11.28 -16.98 -6.89
CA ASN A 180 -11.83 -17.82 -5.83
C ASN A 180 -12.29 -17.00 -4.62
N GLY A 181 -11.70 -15.82 -4.41
CA GLY A 181 -12.07 -14.90 -3.32
C GLY A 181 -13.24 -13.98 -3.66
N ILE A 182 -13.89 -14.15 -4.82
CA ILE A 182 -15.09 -13.39 -5.16
C ILE A 182 -16.27 -13.95 -4.37
N ASP A 183 -16.68 -13.19 -3.37
CA ASP A 183 -17.79 -13.55 -2.50
C ASP A 183 -19.14 -13.39 -3.20
N ILE A 184 -20.01 -14.38 -2.96
CA ILE A 184 -21.41 -14.40 -3.38
C ILE A 184 -22.23 -14.59 -2.10
N ARG A 185 -23.01 -13.58 -1.71
CA ARG A 185 -23.85 -13.69 -0.51
C ARG A 185 -25.19 -13.00 -0.68
N LEU A 186 -26.16 -13.39 0.13
CA LEU A 186 -27.49 -12.79 0.19
C LEU A 186 -27.63 -12.00 1.48
N ASN A 187 -28.34 -10.88 1.40
CA ASN A 187 -28.80 -10.10 2.56
C ASN A 187 -27.68 -9.77 3.57
N TYR A 188 -26.57 -9.19 3.10
CA TYR A 188 -25.43 -8.83 3.95
C TYR A 188 -25.83 -7.91 5.12
N LEU A 189 -26.74 -6.95 4.89
CA LEU A 189 -27.21 -6.06 5.96
C LEU A 189 -28.31 -6.69 6.85
N GLY A 190 -28.77 -7.89 6.48
CA GLY A 190 -29.81 -8.65 7.17
C GLY A 190 -31.12 -7.87 7.37
N THR A 191 -31.94 -8.37 8.29
CA THR A 191 -33.24 -7.77 8.61
C THR A 191 -33.12 -6.32 9.11
N GLN A 192 -32.03 -5.98 9.82
CA GLN A 192 -31.78 -4.62 10.30
C GLN A 192 -31.59 -3.62 9.15
N GLY A 193 -30.98 -4.05 8.05
CA GLY A 193 -30.87 -3.27 6.81
C GLY A 193 -32.06 -3.42 5.85
N GLY A 194 -33.14 -4.07 6.28
CA GLY A 194 -34.31 -4.33 5.44
C GLY A 194 -34.06 -5.36 4.33
N GLU A 195 -33.06 -6.23 4.50
CA GLU A 195 -32.70 -7.27 3.53
C GLU A 195 -33.22 -8.63 3.99
N VAL A 196 -34.29 -9.08 3.36
CA VAL A 196 -34.91 -10.38 3.67
C VAL A 196 -35.26 -11.06 2.36
N THR A 197 -34.85 -12.31 2.20
CA THR A 197 -35.26 -13.13 1.05
C THR A 197 -36.78 -13.28 1.06
N PRO A 198 -37.48 -13.06 -0.08
CA PRO A 198 -38.92 -13.23 -0.17
C PRO A 198 -39.40 -14.57 0.41
N ALA A 199 -40.55 -14.58 1.09
CA ALA A 199 -41.12 -15.79 1.65
C ALA A 199 -41.30 -16.86 0.56
N GLY A 200 -41.04 -18.13 0.91
CA GLY A 200 -41.11 -19.27 -0.01
C GLY A 200 -39.96 -19.37 -1.03
N LEU A 201 -39.18 -18.31 -1.26
CA LEU A 201 -38.06 -18.31 -2.20
C LEU A 201 -36.78 -18.87 -1.57
N THR A 202 -36.20 -19.89 -2.21
CA THR A 202 -34.93 -20.49 -1.80
C THR A 202 -33.89 -20.29 -2.90
N LEU A 203 -32.76 -19.69 -2.55
CA LEU A 203 -31.58 -19.59 -3.41
C LEU A 203 -30.44 -20.38 -2.78
N THR A 204 -29.81 -21.24 -3.57
CA THR A 204 -28.59 -21.95 -3.16
C THR A 204 -27.39 -21.32 -3.85
N VAL A 205 -26.46 -20.81 -3.07
CA VAL A 205 -25.20 -20.25 -3.56
C VAL A 205 -24.12 -21.32 -3.54
N THR A 206 -23.41 -21.48 -4.65
CA THR A 206 -22.16 -22.22 -4.75
C THR A 206 -21.04 -21.20 -4.87
N ALA A 207 -20.11 -21.22 -3.92
CA ALA A 207 -18.98 -20.31 -3.87
C ALA A 207 -18.10 -20.41 -5.13
N MET A 208 -17.41 -19.31 -5.45
CA MET A 208 -16.46 -19.28 -6.55
C MET A 208 -15.27 -20.20 -6.25
N THR A 209 -14.94 -21.09 -7.18
CA THR A 209 -13.81 -22.03 -7.05
C THR A 209 -13.21 -22.38 -8.42
N GLY A 210 -12.11 -23.13 -8.42
CA GLY A 210 -11.46 -23.61 -9.64
C GLY A 210 -10.60 -22.58 -10.38
N GLY A 211 -10.49 -21.34 -9.86
CA GLY A 211 -9.53 -20.37 -10.36
C GLY A 211 -8.11 -20.82 -10.02
N ALA A 212 -7.22 -20.80 -11.00
CA ALA A 212 -5.85 -21.33 -10.86
C ALA A 212 -4.86 -20.43 -11.59
N GLY A 213 -3.63 -20.37 -11.07
CA GLY A 213 -2.55 -19.54 -11.61
C GLY A 213 -2.58 -18.08 -11.15
N ALA A 214 -1.52 -17.37 -11.46
CA ALA A 214 -1.35 -15.93 -11.32
C ALA A 214 -0.47 -15.44 -12.49
N PRO A 215 -0.57 -14.17 -12.90
CA PRO A 215 0.31 -13.65 -13.96
C PRO A 215 1.78 -13.65 -13.53
N ASP A 216 2.68 -13.94 -14.45
CA ASP A 216 4.09 -13.59 -14.30
C ASP A 216 4.29 -12.12 -14.69
N PHE A 217 4.79 -11.32 -13.75
CA PHE A 217 4.95 -9.88 -13.93
C PHE A 217 6.41 -9.41 -13.78
N VAL A 218 7.39 -10.32 -13.86
CA VAL A 218 8.82 -9.94 -13.77
C VAL A 218 9.21 -8.96 -14.89
N ASP A 219 8.82 -9.25 -16.14
CA ASP A 219 9.09 -8.37 -17.27
C ASP A 219 8.36 -7.02 -17.14
N ALA A 220 7.12 -7.05 -16.62
CA ALA A 220 6.33 -5.85 -16.34
C ALA A 220 7.03 -4.95 -15.30
N LEU A 221 7.62 -5.54 -14.26
CA LEU A 221 8.41 -4.81 -13.26
C LEU A 221 9.68 -4.20 -13.88
N GLY A 222 10.32 -4.90 -14.82
CA GLY A 222 11.46 -4.37 -15.60
C GLY A 222 11.10 -3.10 -16.40
N ASN A 223 9.88 -3.05 -16.95
CA ASN A 223 9.38 -1.90 -17.72
C ASN A 223 9.08 -0.65 -16.86
N LEU A 224 9.11 -0.75 -15.54
CA LEU A 224 9.01 0.40 -14.64
C LEU A 224 10.26 1.31 -14.68
N GLN A 225 11.41 0.76 -15.11
CA GLN A 225 12.68 1.48 -15.26
C GLN A 225 13.02 2.35 -14.03
N ASP A 226 13.61 3.52 -14.23
CA ASP A 226 14.03 4.42 -13.14
C ASP A 226 12.88 5.27 -12.56
N LYS A 227 11.63 4.98 -12.91
CA LYS A 227 10.48 5.70 -12.35
C LYS A 227 10.27 5.28 -10.90
N THR A 228 10.16 6.24 -9.98
CA THR A 228 9.96 5.98 -8.56
C THR A 228 8.51 5.62 -8.25
N PHE A 229 8.30 4.61 -7.40
CA PHE A 229 6.99 4.21 -6.89
C PHE A 229 7.12 3.90 -5.41
N ASP A 230 6.43 4.68 -4.58
CA ASP A 230 6.54 4.62 -3.13
C ASP A 230 5.55 3.61 -2.55
N PHE A 231 4.35 3.58 -3.13
CA PHE A 231 3.26 2.70 -2.73
C PHE A 231 2.98 1.72 -3.86
N ILE A 232 3.42 0.47 -3.72
CA ILE A 232 3.22 -0.56 -4.75
C ILE A 232 2.16 -1.54 -4.25
N ILE A 233 1.02 -1.59 -4.92
CA ILE A 233 -0.08 -2.48 -4.56
C ILE A 233 0.04 -3.74 -5.40
N ASN A 234 0.41 -4.84 -4.74
CA ASN A 234 0.49 -6.18 -5.29
C ASN A 234 -0.67 -7.03 -4.74
N PRO A 235 -1.69 -7.38 -5.55
CA PRO A 235 -2.83 -8.17 -5.08
C PRO A 235 -2.53 -9.68 -5.00
N TYR A 236 -1.37 -10.14 -5.51
CA TYR A 236 -1.01 -11.55 -5.59
C TYR A 236 -0.24 -11.98 -4.35
N ASP A 237 -0.72 -13.02 -3.68
CA ASP A 237 -0.19 -13.52 -2.43
C ASP A 237 0.37 -14.96 -2.54
N ASP A 238 0.54 -15.47 -3.76
CA ASP A 238 1.26 -16.70 -4.00
C ASP A 238 2.78 -16.49 -3.88
N THR A 239 3.51 -17.55 -3.58
CA THR A 239 4.95 -17.47 -3.31
C THR A 239 5.74 -16.90 -4.49
N ALA A 240 5.40 -17.27 -5.73
CA ALA A 240 6.14 -16.81 -6.90
C ALA A 240 6.00 -15.29 -7.10
N SER A 241 4.78 -14.77 -6.97
CA SER A 241 4.50 -13.33 -7.04
C SER A 241 5.18 -12.55 -5.92
N LEU A 242 5.13 -13.05 -4.69
CA LEU A 242 5.76 -12.40 -3.53
C LEU A 242 7.30 -12.46 -3.62
N ASP A 243 7.87 -13.53 -4.16
CA ASP A 243 9.31 -13.64 -4.38
C ASP A 243 9.78 -12.72 -5.53
N ALA A 244 8.99 -12.56 -6.58
CA ALA A 244 9.26 -11.56 -7.63
C ALA A 244 9.31 -10.14 -7.04
N MET A 245 8.37 -9.78 -6.16
CA MET A 245 8.38 -8.50 -5.45
C MET A 245 9.58 -8.36 -4.50
N LYS A 246 9.94 -9.42 -3.79
CA LYS A 246 11.15 -9.45 -2.94
C LYS A 246 12.41 -9.19 -3.75
N VAL A 247 12.58 -9.85 -4.89
CA VAL A 247 13.73 -9.61 -5.79
C VAL A 247 13.69 -8.19 -6.34
N PHE A 248 12.53 -7.67 -6.71
CA PHE A 248 12.41 -6.33 -7.26
C PHE A 248 12.79 -5.22 -6.25
N LEU A 249 12.42 -5.37 -4.98
CA LEU A 249 12.67 -4.36 -3.94
C LEU A 249 13.95 -4.58 -3.12
N ASN A 250 14.70 -5.66 -3.33
CA ASN A 250 15.85 -5.99 -2.48
C ASN A 250 16.96 -4.92 -2.42
N ASP A 251 17.75 -4.93 -1.34
CA ASP A 251 18.80 -3.95 -1.03
C ASP A 251 20.16 -4.19 -1.72
N ALA A 252 20.36 -5.34 -2.38
CA ALA A 252 21.63 -5.71 -3.01
C ALA A 252 21.68 -5.37 -4.51
N SER A 253 20.61 -5.71 -5.23
CA SER A 253 20.47 -5.55 -6.68
C SER A 253 19.10 -5.01 -7.11
N GLY A 254 18.15 -4.94 -6.18
CA GLY A 254 16.81 -4.43 -6.43
C GLY A 254 16.76 -2.91 -6.31
N ARG A 255 15.55 -2.38 -6.15
CA ARG A 255 15.32 -0.95 -6.12
C ARG A 255 15.91 -0.22 -4.93
N TRP A 256 16.10 -0.92 -3.80
CA TRP A 256 16.73 -0.36 -2.62
C TRP A 256 18.27 -0.39 -2.67
N ALA A 257 18.84 -1.02 -3.69
CA ALA A 257 20.28 -1.08 -3.89
C ALA A 257 20.93 0.31 -3.98
N TRP A 258 22.18 0.38 -3.54
CA TRP A 258 22.95 1.62 -3.41
C TRP A 258 23.13 2.37 -4.74
N ASP A 259 23.08 1.68 -5.87
CA ASP A 259 23.19 2.25 -7.22
C ASP A 259 21.84 2.71 -7.78
N LYS A 260 20.73 2.07 -7.36
CA LYS A 260 19.36 2.39 -7.81
C LYS A 260 18.72 3.47 -6.95
N GLN A 261 18.64 3.24 -5.64
CA GLN A 261 18.06 4.18 -4.66
C GLN A 261 16.61 4.60 -5.03
N LEU A 262 15.87 3.68 -5.65
CA LEU A 262 14.48 3.84 -6.12
C LEU A 262 13.51 3.28 -5.09
N TYR A 263 13.54 3.81 -3.88
CA TYR A 263 12.79 3.27 -2.75
C TYR A 263 11.27 3.16 -2.97
N GLY A 264 10.68 2.14 -2.36
CA GLY A 264 9.24 1.86 -2.36
C GLY A 264 8.90 0.64 -1.51
N HIS A 265 7.62 0.44 -1.24
CA HIS A 265 7.12 -0.66 -0.41
C HIS A 265 5.98 -1.41 -1.10
N ALA A 266 6.00 -2.75 -1.03
CA ALA A 266 4.95 -3.60 -1.57
C ALA A 266 3.87 -3.89 -0.53
N PHE A 267 2.61 -3.65 -0.89
CA PHE A 267 1.45 -3.91 -0.05
C PHE A 267 0.52 -4.90 -0.73
N GLY A 268 0.06 -5.88 0.02
CA GLY A 268 -0.93 -6.85 -0.42
C GLY A 268 -1.90 -7.24 0.70
N THR A 269 -2.86 -8.07 0.34
CA THR A 269 -3.83 -8.64 1.29
C THR A 269 -3.93 -10.13 1.04
N THR A 270 -3.84 -10.89 2.10
CA THR A 270 -4.11 -12.32 2.11
C THR A 270 -5.46 -12.60 2.78
N SER A 271 -6.06 -13.72 2.42
CA SER A 271 -7.34 -14.14 2.98
C SER A 271 -7.31 -15.58 3.44
N GLY A 272 -7.89 -15.84 4.62
CA GLY A 272 -7.94 -17.18 5.20
C GLY A 272 -8.43 -17.13 6.65
N THR A 273 -8.64 -18.30 7.23
CA THR A 273 -8.83 -18.48 8.67
C THR A 273 -7.59 -18.02 9.43
N TYR A 274 -7.72 -17.80 10.75
CA TYR A 274 -6.60 -17.43 11.61
C TYR A 274 -5.37 -18.35 11.43
N ALA A 275 -5.58 -19.67 11.41
CA ALA A 275 -4.50 -20.64 11.25
C ALA A 275 -3.82 -20.59 9.87
N GLU A 276 -4.60 -20.42 8.80
CA GLU A 276 -4.07 -20.28 7.44
C GLU A 276 -3.25 -18.99 7.27
N LEU A 277 -3.72 -17.89 7.87
CA LEU A 277 -3.01 -16.62 7.86
C LEU A 277 -1.69 -16.68 8.63
N GLY A 278 -1.69 -17.26 9.84
CA GLY A 278 -0.47 -17.45 10.63
C GLY A 278 0.57 -18.28 9.88
N THR A 279 0.16 -19.45 9.37
CA THR A 279 1.03 -20.33 8.57
C THR A 279 1.64 -19.59 7.38
N LYS A 280 0.84 -18.77 6.69
CA LYS A 280 1.31 -18.03 5.53
C LYS A 280 2.31 -16.93 5.90
N GLY A 281 2.04 -16.18 6.97
CA GLY A 281 2.94 -15.14 7.47
C GLY A 281 4.31 -15.69 7.89
N GLU A 282 4.35 -16.85 8.55
CA GLU A 282 5.59 -17.52 8.97
C GLU A 282 6.48 -17.95 7.80
N THR A 283 5.93 -18.11 6.59
CA THR A 283 6.72 -18.40 5.37
C THR A 283 7.39 -17.16 4.76
N ARG A 284 7.12 -15.97 5.30
CA ARG A 284 7.65 -14.70 4.79
C ARG A 284 8.62 -14.08 5.79
N ASN A 285 9.65 -13.44 5.24
CA ASN A 285 10.59 -12.61 5.98
C ASN A 285 11.21 -11.61 4.99
N ASN A 286 10.61 -10.42 4.91
CA ASN A 286 11.01 -9.36 3.98
C ASN A 286 10.62 -7.98 4.55
N GLN A 287 11.60 -7.08 4.69
CA GLN A 287 11.35 -5.70 5.11
C GLN A 287 10.50 -4.91 4.11
N HIS A 288 10.53 -5.22 2.82
CA HIS A 288 9.89 -4.39 1.78
C HIS A 288 8.48 -4.86 1.36
N GLU A 289 7.84 -5.70 2.18
CA GLU A 289 6.54 -6.31 1.89
C GLU A 289 5.63 -6.31 3.12
N THR A 290 4.35 -6.01 2.91
CA THR A 290 3.28 -6.05 3.90
C THR A 290 2.11 -6.87 3.39
N LEU A 291 1.55 -7.73 4.25
CA LEU A 291 0.32 -8.47 3.98
C LEU A 291 -0.72 -8.20 5.09
N LEU A 292 -1.88 -7.67 4.71
CA LEU A 292 -3.04 -7.58 5.59
C LEU A 292 -3.82 -8.91 5.60
N GLY A 293 -4.20 -9.40 6.77
CA GLY A 293 -5.02 -10.61 6.91
C GLY A 293 -6.51 -10.32 6.99
N VAL A 294 -7.32 -10.93 6.11
CA VAL A 294 -8.79 -10.78 6.10
C VAL A 294 -9.48 -12.13 6.07
N TYR A 295 -10.56 -12.31 6.84
CA TYR A 295 -11.36 -13.53 6.83
C TYR A 295 -12.79 -13.23 6.39
N ARG A 296 -13.28 -13.96 5.38
CA ARG A 296 -14.68 -13.95 4.88
C ARG A 296 -15.32 -12.56 4.65
N SER A 297 -14.52 -11.54 4.28
CA SER A 297 -15.07 -10.25 3.86
C SER A 297 -15.90 -10.41 2.58
N PRO A 298 -17.05 -9.71 2.45
CA PRO A 298 -17.77 -9.62 1.17
C PRO A 298 -16.94 -8.98 0.07
N THR A 299 -15.97 -8.14 0.43
CA THR A 299 -15.09 -7.45 -0.52
C THR A 299 -13.87 -8.33 -0.83
N PRO A 300 -13.55 -8.58 -2.12
CA PRO A 300 -12.39 -9.37 -2.50
C PRO A 300 -11.06 -8.77 -2.03
N ARG A 301 -10.08 -9.63 -1.73
CA ARG A 301 -8.79 -9.21 -1.18
C ARG A 301 -8.00 -8.23 -2.06
N TYR A 302 -8.12 -8.30 -3.39
CA TYR A 302 -7.44 -7.35 -4.28
C TYR A 302 -7.99 -5.92 -4.14
N ILE A 303 -9.29 -5.79 -3.84
CA ILE A 303 -9.93 -4.50 -3.53
C ILE A 303 -9.45 -4.01 -2.17
N TRP A 304 -9.33 -4.90 -1.17
CA TRP A 304 -8.74 -4.57 0.12
C TRP A 304 -7.33 -4.01 -0.01
N SER A 305 -6.48 -4.64 -0.82
CA SER A 305 -5.10 -4.17 -1.02
C SER A 305 -5.05 -2.73 -1.51
N ALA A 306 -5.92 -2.37 -2.48
CA ALA A 306 -5.98 -1.01 -2.99
C ALA A 306 -6.64 -0.02 -2.02
N ALA A 307 -7.71 -0.42 -1.33
CA ALA A 307 -8.43 0.43 -0.39
C ALA A 307 -7.57 0.80 0.84
N VAL A 308 -6.90 -0.19 1.42
CA VAL A 308 -6.03 0.00 2.60
C VAL A 308 -4.86 0.91 2.26
N VAL A 309 -4.20 0.68 1.12
CA VAL A 309 -3.12 1.56 0.67
C VAL A 309 -3.63 2.96 0.37
N GLY A 310 -4.81 3.10 -0.24
CA GLY A 310 -5.45 4.40 -0.42
C GLY A 310 -5.71 5.12 0.90
N ALA A 311 -6.03 4.41 1.98
CA ALA A 311 -6.26 5.01 3.31
C ALA A 311 -4.95 5.46 3.99
N ILE A 312 -3.89 4.65 3.90
CA ILE A 312 -2.63 4.94 4.60
C ILE A 312 -1.69 5.87 3.82
N ALA A 313 -1.72 5.83 2.48
CA ALA A 313 -0.76 6.56 1.66
C ALA A 313 -0.82 8.09 1.87
N PRO A 314 -2.00 8.74 1.95
CA PRO A 314 -2.07 10.16 2.29
C PRO A 314 -1.42 10.49 3.64
N SER A 315 -1.60 9.63 4.65
CA SER A 315 -0.97 9.81 5.95
C SER A 315 0.55 9.72 5.85
N LEU A 316 1.08 8.68 5.20
CA LEU A 316 2.52 8.48 5.02
C LEU A 316 3.19 9.54 4.14
N ARG A 317 2.45 10.14 3.18
CA ARG A 317 2.97 11.26 2.39
C ARG A 317 3.06 12.55 3.20
N ASN A 318 2.07 12.78 4.06
CA ASN A 318 2.02 14.00 4.87
C ASN A 318 3.01 13.92 6.04
N ASP A 319 3.09 12.77 6.70
CA ASP A 319 3.98 12.51 7.82
C ASP A 319 4.33 11.00 7.88
N PRO A 320 5.51 10.60 7.38
CA PRO A 320 5.93 9.19 7.36
C PRO A 320 6.17 8.59 8.76
N GLY A 321 6.31 9.41 9.80
CA GLY A 321 6.55 8.95 11.18
C GLY A 321 5.25 8.80 11.99
N ARG A 322 4.12 9.26 11.46
CA ARG A 322 2.83 9.23 12.15
C ARG A 322 2.23 7.81 12.14
N PRO A 323 1.82 7.26 13.30
CA PRO A 323 1.18 5.95 13.35
C PRO A 323 -0.08 5.89 12.49
N LEU A 324 -0.27 4.76 11.78
CA LEU A 324 -1.40 4.57 10.84
C LEU A 324 -2.70 4.06 11.49
N GLN A 325 -2.68 3.80 12.80
CA GLN A 325 -3.85 3.32 13.54
C GLN A 325 -5.03 4.30 13.45
N SER A 326 -6.26 3.79 13.50
CA SER A 326 -7.54 4.53 13.44
C SER A 326 -7.93 5.14 12.08
N LEU A 327 -7.13 4.94 11.03
CA LEU A 327 -7.48 5.42 9.70
C LEU A 327 -8.65 4.58 9.12
N PRO A 328 -9.78 5.21 8.74
CA PRO A 328 -10.89 4.50 8.15
C PRO A 328 -10.55 4.04 6.73
N VAL A 329 -10.94 2.81 6.39
CA VAL A 329 -10.75 2.23 5.06
C VAL A 329 -12.08 2.24 4.31
N TYR A 330 -12.23 3.17 3.37
CA TYR A 330 -13.41 3.28 2.54
C TYR A 330 -13.35 2.32 1.34
N GLY A 331 -14.52 1.83 0.93
CA GLY A 331 -14.65 0.96 -0.25
C GLY A 331 -14.53 -0.54 0.02
N VAL A 332 -14.41 -0.94 1.29
CA VAL A 332 -14.47 -2.33 1.75
C VAL A 332 -15.67 -2.53 2.67
N LEU A 333 -16.18 -3.76 2.71
CA LEU A 333 -17.19 -4.18 3.67
C LEU A 333 -16.57 -5.05 4.76
N ALA A 334 -16.93 -4.78 6.00
CA ALA A 334 -16.50 -5.56 7.14
C ALA A 334 -16.99 -7.02 7.02
N PRO A 335 -16.24 -8.00 7.55
CA PRO A 335 -16.80 -9.33 7.79
C PRO A 335 -17.90 -9.30 8.86
N ASP A 336 -18.70 -10.36 8.85
CA ASP A 336 -19.71 -10.61 9.88
C ASP A 336 -19.04 -10.75 11.25
N LEU A 337 -19.74 -10.44 12.34
CA LEU A 337 -19.16 -10.38 13.69
C LEU A 337 -18.39 -11.66 14.09
N GLN A 338 -18.93 -12.83 13.73
CA GLN A 338 -18.33 -14.14 14.02
C GLN A 338 -17.04 -14.43 13.23
N ASP A 339 -16.80 -13.70 12.14
CA ASP A 339 -15.64 -13.86 11.26
C ASP A 339 -14.56 -12.79 11.56
N ARG A 340 -14.74 -11.98 12.61
CA ARG A 340 -13.76 -10.96 13.02
C ARG A 340 -12.79 -11.54 14.04
N PHE A 341 -11.50 -11.24 13.86
CA PHE A 341 -10.46 -11.71 14.76
C PHE A 341 -10.52 -11.05 16.14
N GLU A 342 -10.39 -11.85 17.19
CA GLU A 342 -10.27 -11.38 18.56
C GLU A 342 -8.89 -10.76 18.85
N LEU A 343 -8.74 -10.05 19.97
CA LEU A 343 -7.48 -9.38 20.32
C LEU A 343 -6.28 -10.34 20.35
N THR A 344 -6.46 -11.53 20.93
CA THR A 344 -5.40 -12.54 21.01
C THR A 344 -4.98 -13.03 19.62
N GLU A 345 -5.96 -13.28 18.74
CA GLU A 345 -5.68 -13.70 17.37
C GLU A 345 -4.95 -12.60 16.59
N ARG A 346 -5.42 -11.35 16.69
CA ARG A 346 -4.76 -10.20 16.04
C ARG A 346 -3.34 -10.00 16.55
N ASN A 347 -3.10 -10.11 17.86
CA ASN A 347 -1.75 -10.04 18.42
C ASN A 347 -0.84 -11.14 17.83
N ASN A 348 -1.30 -12.39 17.78
CA ASN A 348 -0.51 -13.49 17.23
C ASN A 348 -0.26 -13.35 15.72
N LEU A 349 -1.23 -12.83 14.96
CA LEU A 349 -1.05 -12.51 13.54
C LEU A 349 0.05 -11.46 13.34
N LEU A 350 0.13 -10.44 14.19
CA LEU A 350 1.21 -9.45 14.13
C LEU A 350 2.59 -10.08 14.38
N TYR A 351 2.70 -11.01 15.32
CA TYR A 351 3.95 -11.78 15.52
C TYR A 351 4.29 -12.70 14.35
N SER A 352 3.28 -13.13 13.58
CA SER A 352 3.47 -13.96 12.38
C SER A 352 3.73 -13.13 11.12
N GLY A 353 3.89 -11.81 11.21
CA GLY A 353 4.12 -10.93 10.05
C GLY A 353 2.86 -10.57 9.24
N ILE A 354 1.67 -10.70 9.82
CA ILE A 354 0.38 -10.35 9.19
C ILE A 354 -0.20 -9.09 9.86
N SER A 355 -0.45 -8.07 9.05
CA SER A 355 -1.09 -6.82 9.48
C SER A 355 -2.56 -7.01 9.82
N THR A 356 -3.10 -6.14 10.68
CA THR A 356 -4.45 -6.27 11.24
C THR A 356 -5.30 -5.01 11.10
N TYR A 357 -6.61 -5.18 11.27
CA TYR A 357 -7.61 -4.12 11.25
C TYR A 357 -8.66 -4.35 12.34
N THR A 358 -9.42 -3.30 12.65
CA THR A 358 -10.58 -3.36 13.54
C THR A 358 -11.84 -2.92 12.82
N VAL A 359 -13.01 -3.25 13.38
CA VAL A 359 -14.31 -2.81 12.85
C VAL A 359 -15.05 -2.10 13.98
N ALA A 360 -15.46 -0.86 13.74
CA ALA A 360 -16.28 -0.08 14.67
C ALA A 360 -17.74 -0.56 14.68
N ASP A 361 -18.53 -0.10 15.66
CA ASP A 361 -19.93 -0.51 15.85
C ASP A 361 -20.84 -0.14 14.67
N ASP A 362 -20.48 0.91 13.92
CA ASP A 362 -21.16 1.33 12.69
C ASP A 362 -20.77 0.51 11.44
N GLY A 363 -19.88 -0.47 11.60
CA GLY A 363 -19.34 -1.29 10.52
C GLY A 363 -18.13 -0.68 9.79
N THR A 364 -17.64 0.49 10.21
CA THR A 364 -16.46 1.12 9.63
C THR A 364 -15.21 0.29 9.94
N VAL A 365 -14.49 -0.09 8.88
CA VAL A 365 -13.18 -0.75 8.98
C VAL A 365 -12.11 0.30 9.27
N ASN A 366 -11.31 0.09 10.30
CA ASN A 366 -10.19 0.96 10.66
C ASN A 366 -8.88 0.18 10.67
N VAL A 367 -7.82 0.82 10.20
CA VAL A 367 -6.45 0.31 10.32
C VAL A 367 -6.09 0.17 11.81
N GLU A 368 -5.57 -1.00 12.21
CA GLU A 368 -5.07 -1.23 13.56
C GLU A 368 -3.54 -1.12 13.58
N ASN A 369 -2.86 -2.04 12.90
CA ASN A 369 -1.41 -2.01 12.78
C ASN A 369 -0.94 -2.58 11.43
N ILE A 370 -0.14 -1.79 10.72
CA ILE A 370 0.43 -2.14 9.42
C ILE A 370 1.92 -2.41 9.62
N ILE A 371 2.28 -3.67 9.49
CA ILE A 371 3.65 -4.18 9.68
C ILE A 371 4.20 -4.75 8.38
N THR A 372 5.52 -4.87 8.31
CA THR A 372 6.19 -5.66 7.28
C THR A 372 6.13 -7.14 7.63
N THR A 373 6.51 -8.00 6.69
CA THR A 373 6.67 -9.44 6.95
C THR A 373 8.00 -9.78 7.65
N TYR A 374 8.85 -8.79 7.95
CA TYR A 374 10.15 -8.98 8.61
C TYR A 374 9.99 -9.41 10.07
N GLN A 375 10.61 -10.53 10.43
CA GLN A 375 10.51 -11.16 11.75
C GLN A 375 11.87 -11.64 12.27
N LYS A 376 12.84 -11.90 11.38
CA LYS A 376 14.10 -12.57 11.73
C LYS A 376 15.28 -11.94 11.01
N ASN A 377 16.42 -11.89 11.69
CA ASN A 377 17.69 -11.50 11.09
C ASN A 377 18.25 -12.60 10.15
N SER A 378 19.43 -12.36 9.58
CA SER A 378 20.10 -13.29 8.65
C SER A 378 20.50 -14.64 9.27
N TYR A 379 20.57 -14.73 10.60
CA TYR A 379 20.86 -15.96 11.34
C TYR A 379 19.59 -16.71 11.77
N GLY A 380 18.41 -16.11 11.55
CA GLY A 380 17.12 -16.70 11.91
C GLY A 380 16.65 -16.37 13.33
N ASP A 381 17.37 -15.51 14.05
CA ASP A 381 16.93 -15.03 15.38
C ASP A 381 15.90 -13.91 15.22
N GLU A 382 15.01 -13.78 16.21
CA GLU A 382 13.97 -12.74 16.25
C GLU A 382 14.57 -11.34 16.15
N ASP A 383 14.01 -10.52 15.25
CA ASP A 383 14.46 -9.16 14.99
C ASP A 383 13.29 -8.29 14.50
N ASP A 384 13.06 -7.16 15.16
CA ASP A 384 11.97 -6.23 14.89
C ASP A 384 12.41 -4.93 14.20
N SER A 385 13.67 -4.85 13.76
CA SER A 385 14.27 -3.62 13.21
C SER A 385 13.48 -2.99 12.05
N TYR A 386 12.82 -3.83 11.24
CA TYR A 386 12.00 -3.42 10.10
C TYR A 386 10.52 -3.79 10.26
N LEU A 387 10.07 -4.11 11.48
CA LEU A 387 8.69 -4.55 11.71
C LEU A 387 7.66 -3.49 11.30
N GLN A 388 7.91 -2.22 11.64
CA GLN A 388 6.96 -1.13 11.39
C GLN A 388 7.19 -0.50 10.01
N VAL A 389 6.11 -0.30 9.26
CA VAL A 389 6.20 0.32 7.93
C VAL A 389 6.66 1.78 8.02
N GLU A 390 6.27 2.50 9.08
CA GLU A 390 6.66 3.88 9.35
C GLU A 390 8.19 4.05 9.48
N THR A 391 8.90 3.03 9.99
CA THR A 391 10.37 3.02 10.05
C THR A 391 10.97 3.15 8.65
N LEU A 392 10.51 2.33 7.69
CA LEU A 392 11.01 2.37 6.31
C LEU A 392 10.64 3.67 5.61
N PHE A 393 9.41 4.15 5.77
CA PHE A 393 9.00 5.42 5.15
C PHE A 393 9.76 6.62 5.72
N SER A 394 10.07 6.61 7.02
CA SER A 394 10.91 7.62 7.65
C SER A 394 12.35 7.56 7.15
N LEU A 395 12.94 6.36 6.99
CA LEU A 395 14.26 6.18 6.36
C LEU A 395 14.28 6.68 4.91
N MET A 396 13.25 6.37 4.12
CA MET A 396 13.11 6.86 2.75
C MET A 396 13.08 8.38 2.69
N PHE A 397 12.27 9.01 3.56
CA PHE A 397 12.13 10.46 3.64
C PHE A 397 13.47 11.12 4.02
N VAL A 398 14.08 10.69 5.12
CA VAL A 398 15.35 11.23 5.62
C VAL A 398 16.45 11.07 4.56
N THR A 399 16.56 9.91 3.93
CA THR A 399 17.59 9.67 2.91
C THR A 399 17.43 10.56 1.69
N ARG A 400 16.18 10.78 1.22
CA ARG A 400 15.89 11.70 0.10
C ARG A 400 16.12 13.15 0.48
N TYR A 401 15.81 13.53 1.71
CA TYR A 401 16.08 14.84 2.26
C TYR A 401 17.59 15.12 2.26
N LEU A 402 18.39 14.22 2.82
CA LEU A 402 19.86 14.34 2.87
C LEU A 402 20.48 14.38 1.47
N ARG A 403 20.00 13.54 0.54
CA ARG A 403 20.42 13.60 -0.87
C ARG A 403 20.19 14.98 -1.48
N THR A 404 19.01 15.55 -1.23
CA THR A 404 18.65 16.87 -1.77
C THR A 404 19.53 17.96 -1.19
N ALA A 405 19.80 17.92 0.13
CA ALA A 405 20.71 18.86 0.78
C ALA A 405 22.14 18.77 0.20
N VAL A 406 22.69 17.56 0.08
CA VAL A 406 24.04 17.34 -0.45
C VAL A 406 24.15 17.77 -1.91
N THR A 407 23.20 17.37 -2.76
CA THR A 407 23.25 17.70 -4.20
C THR A 407 23.06 19.19 -4.47
N SER A 408 22.30 19.90 -3.64
CA SER A 408 22.08 21.35 -3.76
C SER A 408 23.29 22.16 -3.29
N LYS A 409 23.96 21.76 -2.20
CA LYS A 409 25.04 22.53 -1.58
C LYS A 409 26.44 22.15 -2.05
N PHE A 410 26.68 20.85 -2.28
CA PHE A 410 28.03 20.31 -2.49
C PHE A 410 28.29 19.79 -3.91
N GLY A 411 27.32 19.86 -4.83
CA GLY A 411 27.39 19.23 -6.15
C GLY A 411 28.58 19.63 -7.03
N ARG A 412 29.21 20.80 -6.81
CA ARG A 412 30.39 21.27 -7.57
C ARG A 412 31.51 21.84 -6.69
N MET A 413 31.64 21.35 -5.45
CA MET A 413 32.69 21.78 -4.52
C MET A 413 33.97 20.95 -4.68
N LYS A 414 35.13 21.58 -4.45
CA LYS A 414 36.43 20.92 -4.31
C LYS A 414 36.57 20.39 -2.88
N LEU A 415 37.01 19.15 -2.71
CA LEU A 415 37.27 18.60 -1.39
C LEU A 415 38.68 19.00 -0.92
N ALA A 416 38.79 19.55 0.29
CA ALA A 416 40.06 19.83 0.95
C ALA A 416 40.10 19.19 2.34
N ALA A 417 41.32 18.89 2.81
CA ALA A 417 41.52 18.40 4.18
C ALA A 417 41.18 19.49 5.20
N ASP A 418 40.77 19.08 6.39
CA ASP A 418 40.50 20.00 7.49
C ASP A 418 41.75 20.81 7.89
N GLY A 419 41.56 22.08 8.24
CA GLY A 419 42.65 23.00 8.56
C GLY A 419 43.35 23.61 7.33
N THR A 420 42.99 23.20 6.11
CA THR A 420 43.53 23.81 4.88
C THR A 420 43.15 25.28 4.78
N ARG A 421 44.14 26.16 4.60
CA ARG A 421 43.90 27.59 4.34
C ARG A 421 43.64 27.81 2.86
N PHE A 422 42.47 28.31 2.51
CA PHE A 422 42.11 28.66 1.13
C PHE A 422 41.60 30.09 1.04
N ALA A 423 41.74 30.69 -0.15
CA ALA A 423 41.24 32.04 -0.41
C ALA A 423 39.70 32.06 -0.27
N PRO A 424 39.13 33.07 0.39
CA PRO A 424 37.68 33.14 0.57
C PRO A 424 36.95 33.30 -0.78
N GLY A 425 35.85 32.55 -0.95
CA GLY A 425 35.11 32.43 -2.20
C GLY A 425 35.50 31.24 -3.07
N GLN A 426 36.52 30.46 -2.72
CA GLN A 426 36.75 29.21 -3.45
C GLN A 426 35.62 28.20 -3.17
N PRO A 427 35.09 27.48 -4.19
CA PRO A 427 34.10 26.43 -3.98
C PRO A 427 34.81 25.23 -3.37
N ILE A 428 35.09 25.28 -2.07
CA ILE A 428 35.82 24.27 -1.31
C ILE A 428 34.97 23.83 -0.13
N VAL A 429 34.94 22.53 0.11
CA VAL A 429 34.33 21.90 1.27
C VAL A 429 35.36 21.02 1.98
N THR A 430 35.27 20.91 3.30
CA THR A 430 36.09 20.00 4.11
C THR A 430 35.20 19.05 4.92
N PRO A 431 35.74 17.92 5.45
CA PRO A 431 34.96 17.03 6.30
C PRO A 431 34.27 17.73 7.47
N ASN A 432 34.92 18.70 8.14
CA ASN A 432 34.27 19.50 9.21
C ASN A 432 33.12 20.37 8.71
N ILE A 433 33.20 20.93 7.49
CA ILE A 433 32.09 21.71 6.91
C ILE A 433 30.90 20.79 6.62
N ILE A 434 31.15 19.61 6.04
CA ILE A 434 30.11 18.61 5.79
C ILE A 434 29.49 18.14 7.11
N LYS A 435 30.31 17.87 8.14
CA LYS A 435 29.83 17.49 9.47
C LYS A 435 28.91 18.56 10.07
N ALA A 436 29.33 19.82 10.04
CA ALA A 436 28.52 20.93 10.54
C ALA A 436 27.19 21.07 9.78
N ASP A 437 27.22 20.90 8.46
CA ASP A 437 26.03 20.92 7.62
C ASP A 437 25.06 19.78 7.95
N GLN A 438 25.57 18.54 8.04
CA GLN A 438 24.74 17.38 8.39
C GLN A 438 24.12 17.48 9.79
N ILE A 439 24.83 18.07 10.75
CA ILE A 439 24.29 18.37 12.09
C ILE A 439 23.15 19.39 11.99
N ALA A 440 23.32 20.46 11.20
CA ALA A 440 22.27 21.45 11.00
C ALA A 440 21.04 20.86 10.29
N GLU A 441 21.25 20.00 9.28
CA GLU A 441 20.18 19.28 8.60
C GLU A 441 19.43 18.33 9.56
N TYR A 442 20.15 17.64 10.43
CA TYR A 442 19.54 16.78 11.44
C TYR A 442 18.74 17.58 12.47
N GLN A 443 19.23 18.74 12.91
CA GLN A 443 18.47 19.64 13.78
C GLN A 443 17.15 20.08 13.13
N THR A 444 17.14 20.34 11.81
CA THR A 444 15.91 20.62 11.06
C THR A 444 14.97 19.43 11.06
N LEU A 445 15.47 18.21 10.85
CA LEU A 445 14.68 16.98 10.93
C LEU A 445 14.07 16.76 12.32
N VAL A 446 14.83 17.02 13.39
CA VAL A 446 14.35 16.93 14.77
C VAL A 446 13.28 17.99 15.06
N PHE A 447 13.52 19.24 14.66
CA PHE A 447 12.54 20.32 14.84
C PHE A 447 11.21 20.03 14.12
N ASN A 448 11.28 19.41 12.94
CA ASN A 448 10.10 19.01 12.16
C ASN A 448 9.49 17.68 12.62
N GLY A 449 10.05 17.02 13.64
CA GLY A 449 9.48 15.80 14.23
C GLY A 449 9.80 14.48 13.50
N TYR A 450 10.76 14.44 12.58
CA TYR A 450 11.15 13.23 11.85
C TYR A 450 12.26 12.42 12.54
N ALA A 451 12.97 13.04 13.47
CA ALA A 451 14.09 12.47 14.20
C ALA A 451 14.11 12.98 15.66
N GLN A 452 14.95 12.41 16.50
CA GLN A 452 15.10 12.83 17.90
C GLN A 452 16.56 12.80 18.36
N ASP A 453 16.86 13.47 19.47
CA ASP A 453 18.20 13.49 20.08
C ASP A 453 19.32 14.08 19.18
N ALA A 454 19.16 15.37 18.84
CA ALA A 454 20.16 16.12 18.05
C ALA A 454 21.54 16.19 18.72
N GLU A 455 21.60 16.15 20.05
CA GLU A 455 22.85 16.23 20.80
C GLU A 455 23.66 14.94 20.65
N ALA A 456 23.04 13.77 20.85
CA ALA A 456 23.72 12.50 20.63
C ALA A 456 24.15 12.35 19.17
N PHE A 457 23.33 12.78 18.21
CA PHE A 457 23.70 12.77 16.79
C PHE A 457 24.97 13.60 16.52
N ALA A 458 25.02 14.85 17.02
CA ALA A 458 26.16 15.74 16.83
C ALA A 458 27.46 15.17 17.43
N LYS A 459 27.34 14.45 18.55
CA LYS A 459 28.47 13.77 19.21
C LYS A 459 28.97 12.56 18.41
N ASN A 460 28.05 11.78 17.83
CA ASN A 460 28.36 10.46 17.26
C ASN A 460 28.57 10.46 15.75
N ILE A 461 28.14 11.50 15.01
CA ILE A 461 28.33 11.58 13.56
C ILE A 461 29.84 11.57 13.21
N ILE A 462 30.21 10.71 12.27
CA ILE A 462 31.57 10.63 11.72
C ILE A 462 31.50 11.09 10.27
N VAL A 463 32.39 12.03 9.93
CA VAL A 463 32.60 12.49 8.55
C VAL A 463 34.11 12.54 8.34
N GLU A 464 34.61 11.75 7.41
CA GLU A 464 36.04 11.65 7.15
C GLU A 464 36.34 11.58 5.66
N GLN A 465 37.50 12.12 5.28
CA GLN A 465 38.03 11.92 3.93
C GLN A 465 38.60 10.50 3.85
N ASN A 466 38.21 9.75 2.82
CA ASN A 466 38.64 8.36 2.68
C ASN A 466 40.16 8.28 2.51
N ALA A 467 40.82 7.45 3.31
CA ALA A 467 42.29 7.35 3.33
C ALA A 467 42.89 6.77 2.04
N SER A 468 42.14 5.96 1.29
CA SER A 468 42.58 5.33 0.04
C SER A 468 42.13 6.09 -1.22
N ASN A 469 41.00 6.79 -1.14
CA ASN A 469 40.48 7.63 -2.22
C ASN A 469 40.35 9.08 -1.73
N PRO A 470 41.33 9.95 -2.02
CA PRO A 470 41.31 11.34 -1.57
C PRO A 470 40.16 12.17 -2.16
N ASN A 471 39.40 11.66 -3.13
CA ASN A 471 38.24 12.34 -3.71
C ASN A 471 36.90 11.85 -3.10
N ARG A 472 36.93 11.04 -2.03
CA ARG A 472 35.73 10.48 -1.39
C ARG A 472 35.63 10.94 0.07
N VAL A 473 34.40 11.22 0.50
CA VAL A 473 34.04 11.44 1.91
C VAL A 473 33.15 10.29 2.36
N ASP A 474 33.46 9.73 3.52
CA ASP A 474 32.67 8.72 4.19
C ASP A 474 31.93 9.34 5.37
N VAL A 475 30.64 8.98 5.50
CA VAL A 475 29.76 9.49 6.54
C VAL A 475 29.09 8.33 7.25
N LEU A 476 29.30 8.23 8.56
CA LEU A 476 28.45 7.42 9.44
C LEU A 476 27.33 8.31 9.96
N TRP A 477 26.09 7.97 9.67
CA TRP A 477 24.90 8.69 10.12
C TRP A 477 24.22 7.90 11.26
N PRO A 478 24.44 8.26 12.54
CA PRO A 478 23.89 7.55 13.69
C PRO A 478 22.60 8.21 14.21
N GLY A 479 21.70 8.61 13.30
CA GLY A 479 20.49 9.31 13.67
C GLY A 479 19.42 8.38 14.24
N THR A 480 18.73 8.86 15.27
CA THR A 480 17.56 8.20 15.86
C THR A 480 16.30 8.73 15.18
N LEU A 481 15.50 7.84 14.60
CA LEU A 481 14.20 8.19 14.01
C LEU A 481 13.17 8.50 15.10
N ILE A 482 12.11 9.21 14.72
CA ILE A 482 10.94 9.38 15.60
C ILE A 482 10.18 8.05 15.75
N ASN A 483 9.72 7.77 16.97
CA ASN A 483 8.98 6.54 17.29
C ASN A 483 7.46 6.76 17.23
N GLN A 484 6.72 5.68 17.01
CA GLN A 484 5.26 5.67 16.99
C GLN A 484 4.69 5.38 18.39
N LEU A 485 3.79 6.23 18.89
CA LEU A 485 3.04 5.95 20.12
C LEU A 485 1.92 4.94 19.84
N ARG A 486 2.22 3.65 19.99
CA ARG A 486 1.25 2.55 19.76
C ARG A 486 0.56 2.05 21.02
N ILE A 487 1.29 2.00 22.14
CA ILE A 487 0.79 1.43 23.40
C ILE A 487 0.90 2.47 24.49
N PHE A 488 -0.23 2.81 25.11
CA PHE A 488 -0.29 3.62 26.32
C PHE A 488 -0.85 2.76 27.45
N ALA A 489 0.03 2.29 28.34
CA ALA A 489 -0.34 1.42 29.45
C ALA A 489 -0.40 2.22 30.76
N LEU A 490 -1.54 2.18 31.45
CA LEU A 490 -1.74 2.82 32.75
C LEU A 490 -2.17 1.79 33.79
N LEU A 491 -1.48 1.78 34.93
CA LEU A 491 -1.87 1.00 36.11
C LEU A 491 -2.77 1.86 37.02
N ASN A 492 -4.07 1.60 37.02
CA ASN A 492 -5.00 2.33 37.87
C ASN A 492 -5.03 1.73 39.28
N GLN A 493 -4.28 2.33 40.21
CA GLN A 493 -4.36 2.04 41.63
C GLN A 493 -5.44 2.89 42.31
N PHE A 494 -6.70 2.49 42.17
CA PHE A 494 -7.79 3.20 42.81
C PHE A 494 -7.76 3.02 44.35
N ARG A 495 -8.24 4.05 45.07
CA ARG A 495 -8.44 4.05 46.52
C ARG A 495 -9.89 4.47 46.78
N LEU A 496 -10.53 3.85 47.76
CA LEU A 496 -11.89 4.19 48.17
C LEU A 496 -11.93 5.27 49.27
N GLN A 497 -10.76 5.66 49.78
CA GLN A 497 -10.60 6.72 50.78
C GLN A 497 -9.43 7.61 50.34
N ALA A 498 -9.60 8.92 50.49
CA ALA A 498 -8.52 9.88 50.27
C ALA A 498 -7.46 9.69 51.36
N GLN A 499 -6.33 9.10 51.02
CA GLN A 499 -5.12 9.28 51.83
C GLN A 499 -4.42 10.53 51.30
N SER A 500 -4.20 11.52 52.17
CA SER A 500 -3.30 12.62 51.86
C SER A 500 -1.91 12.02 51.65
N THR A 501 -1.46 11.89 50.41
CA THR A 501 -0.05 11.66 50.10
C THR A 501 0.68 12.98 50.29
N ASP A 502 0.82 13.37 51.55
CA ASP A 502 1.80 14.34 51.99
C ASP A 502 2.93 13.53 52.62
N THR A 503 3.77 12.96 51.76
CA THR A 503 5.09 12.51 52.15
C THR A 503 6.07 13.40 51.43
N GLY A 504 6.40 14.52 52.08
CA GLY A 504 7.57 15.29 51.74
C GLY A 504 8.81 14.41 51.79
N ALA A 505 9.55 14.39 50.68
CA ALA A 505 10.98 14.16 50.58
C ALA A 505 11.46 14.75 49.24
#